data_AF-A0A923N8Z2-F1
#
_entry.id   AF-A0A923N8Z2-F1
#
_cell.length_a   1.000
_cell.length_b   1.000
_cell.length_c   1.000
_cell.angle_alpha   90.00
_cell.angle_beta   90.00
_cell.angle_gamma   90.00
#
_symmetry.space_group_name_H-M   'P 1'
#
loop_
_entity.id
_entity.type
_entity.pdbx_description
1 polymer ?
#
loop_
_entity_poly.entity_id
_entity_poly.type
_entity_poly.pdbx_seq_one_letter_code
_entity_poly.pdbx_strand_id
1 'polypeptide(L)'
;MKKILIVSVLSASMGLGLSQQPSVAAPVSPLIADVSTANVHPTEAKYDKIMAKYATGIKAAFAEKDDKKTVALVNKMNNELVSELEKIKPELERWMKGMTEKDKEGFEQRMGEKAYFKTIFEIMFDPAVGARIEKNPELKQALEAGNQKMEGLGFKDEDSEEEEID
;
A
#
# COMPACT_ATOMS: atom_id res chain seq x y z
N MET A 1 24.99 -10.28 -2.68
CA MET A 1 23.76 -9.65 -3.21
C MET A 1 22.57 -10.40 -2.61
N LYS A 2 21.97 -9.84 -1.54
CA LYS A 2 20.80 -10.44 -0.88
C LYS A 2 19.54 -9.92 -1.57
N LYS A 3 18.70 -10.87 -2.00
CA LYS A 3 17.46 -10.67 -2.75
C LYS A 3 16.46 -9.92 -1.86
N ILE A 4 15.95 -8.79 -2.36
CA ILE A 4 14.82 -8.08 -1.78
C ILE A 4 13.58 -8.90 -2.19
N LEU A 5 12.97 -9.57 -1.22
CA LEU A 5 11.75 -10.36 -1.41
C LEU A 5 10.58 -9.39 -1.54
N ILE A 6 10.14 -9.19 -2.79
CA ILE A 6 8.89 -8.55 -3.15
C ILE A 6 7.79 -9.54 -2.79
N VAL A 7 6.93 -9.16 -1.84
CA VAL A 7 5.70 -9.90 -1.53
C VAL A 7 4.92 -10.04 -2.84
N SER A 8 4.85 -11.27 -3.31
CA SER A 8 4.31 -11.65 -4.60
C SER A 8 2.84 -11.96 -4.42
N VAL A 9 1.97 -10.99 -4.71
CA VAL A 9 0.55 -11.26 -4.98
C VAL A 9 0.33 -11.00 -6.47
N LEU A 10 0.73 -11.97 -7.29
CA LEU A 10 0.31 -12.04 -8.69
C LEU A 10 0.44 -13.47 -9.21
N SER A 11 -0.47 -14.35 -8.79
CA SER A 11 -0.69 -15.63 -9.48
C SER A 11 -1.84 -15.45 -10.46
N ALA A 12 -1.45 -15.20 -11.70
CA ALA A 12 -2.31 -15.10 -12.86
C ALA A 12 -3.02 -16.44 -13.14
N SER A 13 -4.32 -16.36 -13.46
CA SER A 13 -4.99 -17.35 -14.30
C SER A 13 -5.63 -16.63 -15.50
N MET A 14 -4.79 -16.31 -16.49
CA MET A 14 -5.26 -15.95 -17.83
C MET A 14 -5.70 -17.22 -18.59
N GLY A 15 -6.98 -17.53 -18.53
CA GLY A 15 -7.64 -18.40 -19.50
C GLY A 15 -8.14 -17.59 -20.69
N LEU A 16 -7.34 -17.45 -21.74
CA LEU A 16 -7.76 -16.93 -23.05
C LEU A 16 -8.59 -18.00 -23.77
N GLY A 17 -9.91 -17.94 -23.62
CA GLY A 17 -10.87 -18.64 -24.48
C GLY A 17 -11.47 -17.67 -25.50
N LEU A 18 -10.91 -17.65 -26.71
CA LEU A 18 -11.53 -17.04 -27.89
C LEU A 18 -12.81 -17.82 -28.26
N SER A 19 -13.96 -17.15 -28.24
CA SER A 19 -15.17 -17.64 -28.91
C SER A 19 -16.01 -16.45 -29.38
N GLN A 20 -16.29 -16.45 -30.69
CA GLN A 20 -17.03 -15.44 -31.43
C GLN A 20 -18.51 -15.34 -31.01
N GLN A 21 -19.06 -14.13 -31.13
CA GLN A 21 -20.47 -13.76 -30.91
C GLN A 21 -21.47 -14.60 -31.75
N PRO A 22 -22.76 -14.56 -31.39
CA PRO A 22 -23.63 -13.75 -32.23
C PRO A 22 -24.51 -12.75 -31.46
N SER A 23 -24.71 -11.62 -32.13
CA SER A 23 -25.63 -10.54 -31.81
C SER A 23 -27.07 -11.03 -31.68
N VAL A 24 -27.67 -10.81 -30.51
CA VAL A 24 -29.11 -10.68 -30.34
C VAL A 24 -29.38 -9.49 -29.43
N ALA A 25 -30.06 -8.51 -30.00
CA ALA A 25 -30.59 -7.34 -29.29
C ALA A 25 -31.62 -7.81 -28.25
N ALA A 26 -31.41 -7.43 -27.00
CA ALA A 26 -32.34 -7.57 -25.89
C ALA A 26 -32.15 -6.35 -24.96
N PRO A 27 -33.20 -5.96 -24.22
CA PRO A 27 -33.49 -4.58 -23.87
C PRO A 27 -32.45 -3.97 -22.95
N VAL A 28 -32.22 -2.66 -23.12
CA VAL A 28 -31.51 -1.78 -22.20
C VAL A 28 -32.21 -1.77 -20.84
N SER A 29 -32.02 -2.83 -20.05
CA SER A 29 -32.03 -2.68 -18.60
C SER A 29 -30.93 -1.67 -18.30
N PRO A 30 -31.21 -0.55 -17.60
CA PRO A 30 -30.14 0.19 -16.99
C PRO A 30 -29.51 -0.81 -16.02
N LEU A 31 -28.33 -1.33 -16.38
CA LEU A 31 -27.41 -1.82 -15.37
C LEU A 31 -27.21 -0.58 -14.50
N ILE A 32 -27.96 -0.52 -13.41
CA ILE A 32 -27.56 0.20 -12.22
C ILE A 32 -26.24 -0.49 -11.90
N ALA A 33 -25.16 0.01 -12.50
CA ALA A 33 -23.87 -0.04 -11.90
C ALA A 33 -24.05 0.78 -10.62
N ASP A 34 -24.61 0.13 -9.60
CA ASP A 34 -24.11 0.27 -8.25
C ASP A 34 -22.64 -0.15 -8.36
N VAL A 35 -21.83 0.74 -8.94
CA VAL A 35 -20.54 1.04 -8.35
C VAL A 35 -20.96 1.51 -6.98
N SER A 36 -21.11 0.53 -6.08
CA SER A 36 -21.33 0.79 -4.69
C SER A 36 -20.30 1.85 -4.38
N THR A 37 -20.76 3.05 -4.05
CA THR A 37 -19.99 3.95 -3.21
C THR A 37 -19.86 3.15 -1.91
N ALA A 38 -18.97 2.15 -1.95
CA ALA A 38 -18.87 1.10 -0.98
C ALA A 38 -18.61 1.86 0.31
N ASN A 39 -19.45 1.61 1.29
CA ASN A 39 -19.42 2.25 2.58
C ASN A 39 -18.06 1.93 3.21
N VAL A 40 -17.03 2.73 2.88
CA VAL A 40 -15.63 2.47 3.24
C VAL A 40 -15.61 2.35 4.75
N HIS A 41 -15.08 1.22 5.23
CA HIS A 41 -15.10 0.96 6.66
C HIS A 41 -14.39 2.11 7.40
N PRO A 42 -14.89 2.60 8.54
CA PRO A 42 -14.27 3.73 9.24
C PRO A 42 -12.78 3.52 9.55
N THR A 43 -12.38 2.28 9.80
CA THR A 43 -10.97 1.89 10.01
C THR A 43 -10.14 1.99 8.72
N GLU A 44 -10.69 1.58 7.57
CA GLU A 44 -10.06 1.78 6.25
C GLU A 44 -9.83 3.27 6.00
N ALA A 45 -10.86 4.10 6.24
CA ALA A 45 -10.76 5.54 6.03
C ALA A 45 -9.70 6.21 6.92
N LYS A 46 -9.53 5.74 8.17
CA LYS A 46 -8.45 6.21 9.06
C LYS A 46 -7.08 5.80 8.53
N TYR A 47 -6.92 4.54 8.11
CA TYR A 47 -5.69 4.04 7.52
C TYR A 47 -5.33 4.82 6.24
N ASP A 48 -6.28 4.99 5.33
CA ASP A 48 -6.11 5.76 4.10
C ASP A 48 -5.66 7.19 4.37
N LYS A 49 -6.23 7.84 5.38
CA LYS A 49 -5.83 9.20 5.78
C LYS A 49 -4.38 9.26 6.27
N ILE A 50 -3.95 8.29 7.08
CA ILE A 50 -2.58 8.19 7.57
C ILE A 50 -1.62 7.97 6.40
N MET A 51 -1.93 7.02 5.50
CA MET A 51 -1.10 6.72 4.34
C MET A 51 -1.04 7.87 3.34
N ALA A 52 -2.15 8.57 3.09
CA ALA A 52 -2.17 9.74 2.23
C ALA A 52 -1.30 10.90 2.77
N LYS A 53 -1.36 11.11 4.10
CA LYS A 53 -0.51 12.09 4.78
C LYS A 53 0.97 11.71 4.65
N TYR A 54 1.31 10.45 4.89
CA TYR A 54 2.67 9.94 4.75
C TYR A 54 3.19 10.10 3.31
N ALA A 55 2.44 9.63 2.31
CA ALA A 55 2.83 9.70 0.91
C ALA A 55 3.07 11.15 0.44
N THR A 56 2.17 12.08 0.81
CA THR A 56 2.32 13.50 0.50
C THR A 56 3.52 14.11 1.20
N GLY A 57 3.75 13.75 2.47
CA GLY A 57 4.88 14.22 3.25
C GLY A 57 6.23 13.75 2.72
N ILE A 58 6.34 12.48 2.34
CA ILE A 58 7.55 11.94 1.70
C ILE A 58 7.78 12.57 0.33
N LYS A 59 6.71 12.78 -0.47
CA LYS A 59 6.83 13.50 -1.75
C LYS A 59 7.40 14.91 -1.55
N ALA A 60 6.90 15.64 -0.56
CA ALA A 60 7.39 16.96 -0.22
C ALA A 60 8.85 16.93 0.30
N ALA A 61 9.21 15.90 1.08
CA ALA A 61 10.58 15.71 1.55
C ALA A 61 11.55 15.54 0.37
N PHE A 62 11.23 14.73 -0.63
CA PHE A 62 12.11 14.52 -1.79
C PHE A 62 12.12 15.70 -2.77
N ALA A 63 11.13 16.59 -2.72
CA ALA A 63 11.16 17.85 -3.46
C ALA A 63 12.11 18.90 -2.85
N GLU A 64 12.49 18.76 -1.58
CA GLU A 64 13.50 19.60 -0.93
C GLU A 64 14.88 19.28 -1.49
N LYS A 65 15.66 20.31 -1.85
CA LYS A 65 16.99 20.17 -2.45
C LYS A 65 18.08 20.00 -1.40
N ASP A 66 17.84 20.50 -0.19
CA ASP A 66 18.73 20.32 0.94
C ASP A 66 18.57 18.91 1.53
N ASP A 67 19.63 18.13 1.42
CA ASP A 67 19.71 16.75 1.90
C ASP A 67 19.48 16.63 3.41
N LYS A 68 20.01 17.55 4.23
CA LYS A 68 19.82 17.49 5.69
C LYS A 68 18.38 17.75 6.06
N LYS A 69 17.73 18.69 5.37
CA LYS A 69 16.29 18.94 5.55
C LYS A 69 15.46 17.76 5.07
N THR A 70 15.84 17.13 3.97
CA THR A 70 15.18 15.93 3.45
C THR A 70 15.24 14.80 4.46
N VAL A 71 16.42 14.52 5.03
CA VAL A 71 16.59 13.52 6.10
C VAL A 71 15.71 13.84 7.31
N ALA A 72 15.68 15.10 7.76
CA ALA A 72 14.84 15.51 8.89
C ALA A 72 13.34 15.30 8.61
N LEU A 73 12.88 15.63 7.40
CA LEU A 73 11.49 15.45 6.97
C LEU A 73 11.13 13.96 6.85
N VAL A 74 12.00 13.14 6.25
CA VAL A 74 11.80 11.68 6.16
C VAL A 74 11.69 11.06 7.56
N ASN A 75 12.61 11.39 8.47
CA ASN A 75 12.55 10.89 9.84
C ASN A 75 11.28 11.32 10.56
N LYS A 76 10.86 12.59 10.41
CA LYS A 76 9.60 13.09 10.95
C LYS A 76 8.42 12.27 10.43
N MET A 77 8.36 12.01 9.12
CA MET A 77 7.25 11.29 8.51
C MET A 77 7.21 9.81 8.88
N ASN A 78 8.37 9.16 8.99
CA ASN A 78 8.44 7.80 9.50
C ASN A 78 7.96 7.71 10.96
N ASN A 79 8.35 8.65 11.82
CA ASN A 79 7.91 8.68 13.22
C ASN A 79 6.40 8.95 13.34
N GLU A 80 5.87 9.90 12.56
CA GLU A 80 4.43 10.18 12.56
C GLU A 80 3.61 9.01 12.04
N LEU A 81 4.04 8.36 10.94
CA LEU A 81 3.39 7.18 10.39
C LEU A 81 3.28 6.08 11.44
N VAL A 82 4.41 5.70 12.04
CA VAL A 82 4.46 4.64 13.06
C VAL A 82 3.57 4.99 14.24
N SER A 83 3.67 6.22 14.77
CA SER A 83 2.84 6.65 15.90
C SER A 83 1.34 6.66 15.59
N GLU A 84 0.93 7.05 14.38
CA GLU A 84 -0.48 7.04 13.98
C GLU A 84 -0.98 5.62 13.74
N LEU A 85 -0.17 4.74 13.16
CA LEU A 85 -0.51 3.33 12.97
C LEU A 85 -0.59 2.56 14.29
N GLU A 86 0.32 2.78 15.23
CA GLU A 86 0.24 2.19 16.58
C GLU A 86 -1.09 2.49 17.27
N LYS A 87 -1.59 3.72 17.12
CA LYS A 87 -2.87 4.14 17.73
C LYS A 87 -4.07 3.41 17.14
N ILE A 88 -4.02 3.06 15.85
CA ILE A 88 -5.13 2.37 15.18
C ILE A 88 -4.89 0.87 15.00
N LYS A 89 -3.71 0.35 15.37
CA LYS A 89 -3.35 -1.05 15.19
C LYS A 89 -4.38 -2.03 15.77
N PRO A 90 -4.89 -1.89 17.01
CA PRO A 90 -5.89 -2.82 17.54
C PRO A 90 -7.22 -2.77 16.77
N GLU A 91 -7.55 -1.60 16.21
CA GLU A 91 -8.73 -1.40 15.37
C GLU A 91 -8.55 -2.08 14.01
N LEU A 92 -7.37 -1.92 13.40
CA LEU A 92 -6.99 -2.57 12.15
C LEU A 92 -7.01 -4.09 12.27
N GLU A 93 -6.36 -4.64 13.30
CA GLU A 93 -6.32 -6.09 13.52
C GLU A 93 -7.72 -6.67 13.70
N ARG A 94 -8.58 -5.99 14.49
CA ARG A 94 -9.97 -6.43 14.68
C ARG A 94 -10.76 -6.37 13.37
N TRP A 95 -10.58 -5.31 12.60
CA TRP A 95 -11.28 -5.14 11.33
C TRP A 95 -10.85 -6.19 10.31
N MET A 96 -9.55 -6.40 10.12
CA MET A 96 -9.01 -7.40 9.18
C MET A 96 -9.46 -8.82 9.54
N LYS A 97 -9.39 -9.21 10.82
CA LYS A 97 -9.88 -10.53 11.29
C LYS A 97 -11.39 -10.70 11.14
N GLY A 98 -12.14 -9.60 11.10
CA GLY A 98 -13.59 -9.60 10.93
C GLY A 98 -14.05 -9.54 9.48
N MET A 99 -13.15 -9.42 8.51
CA MET A 99 -13.50 -9.36 7.09
C MET A 99 -14.01 -10.70 6.59
N THR A 100 -15.09 -10.67 5.83
CA THR A 100 -15.46 -11.80 4.95
C THR A 100 -14.55 -11.82 3.72
N GLU A 101 -14.49 -12.94 2.99
CA GLU A 101 -13.74 -13.01 1.73
C GLU A 101 -14.18 -11.94 0.73
N LYS A 102 -15.48 -11.65 0.65
CA LYS A 102 -16.02 -10.56 -0.18
C LYS A 102 -15.50 -9.19 0.25
N ASP A 103 -15.34 -8.95 1.57
CA ASP A 103 -14.79 -7.70 2.07
C ASP A 103 -13.31 -7.58 1.73
N LYS A 104 -12.55 -8.68 1.79
CA LYS A 104 -11.13 -8.75 1.39
C LYS A 104 -10.96 -8.44 -0.10
N GLU A 105 -11.70 -9.12 -0.97
CA GLU A 105 -11.67 -8.85 -2.42
C GLU A 105 -12.01 -7.38 -2.73
N GLY A 106 -13.05 -6.85 -2.09
CA GLY A 106 -13.43 -5.45 -2.25
C GLY A 106 -12.35 -4.49 -1.73
N PHE A 107 -11.71 -4.83 -0.61
CA PHE A 107 -10.59 -4.06 -0.07
C PHE A 107 -9.38 -4.09 -1.02
N GLU A 108 -8.98 -5.24 -1.53
CA GLU A 108 -7.88 -5.38 -2.49
C GLU A 108 -8.09 -4.56 -3.76
N GLN A 109 -9.29 -4.63 -4.34
CA GLN A 109 -9.67 -3.81 -5.50
C GLN A 109 -9.52 -2.32 -5.18
N ARG A 110 -10.05 -1.86 -4.04
CA ARG A 110 -9.94 -0.45 -3.62
C ARG A 110 -8.49 -0.06 -3.34
N MET A 111 -7.68 -0.96 -2.77
CA MET A 111 -6.27 -0.71 -2.46
C MET A 111 -5.47 -0.41 -3.74
N GLY A 112 -5.70 -1.16 -4.81
CA GLY A 112 -5.08 -0.89 -6.12
C GLY A 112 -5.41 0.48 -6.71
N GLU A 113 -6.53 1.09 -6.30
CA GLU A 113 -7.00 2.39 -6.78
C GLU A 113 -6.54 3.58 -5.90
N LYS A 114 -5.94 3.33 -4.73
CA LYS A 114 -5.61 4.41 -3.81
C LYS A 114 -4.46 5.27 -4.34
N ALA A 115 -4.69 6.57 -4.42
CA ALA A 115 -3.71 7.54 -4.94
C ALA A 115 -2.39 7.60 -4.14
N TYR A 116 -2.42 7.25 -2.85
CA TYR A 116 -1.21 7.24 -2.02
C TYR A 116 -0.23 6.14 -2.44
N PHE A 117 -0.71 4.98 -2.92
CA PHE A 117 0.18 3.94 -3.46
C PHE A 117 0.89 4.44 -4.70
N LYS A 118 0.15 5.02 -5.65
CA LYS A 118 0.74 5.64 -6.84
C LYS A 118 1.81 6.66 -6.47
N THR A 119 1.54 7.51 -5.49
CA THR A 119 2.51 8.52 -5.02
C THR A 119 3.77 7.88 -4.44
N ILE A 120 3.63 6.85 -3.60
CA ILE A 120 4.78 6.14 -3.03
C ILE A 120 5.59 5.44 -4.13
N PHE A 121 4.92 4.79 -5.09
CA PHE A 121 5.56 4.15 -6.23
C PHE A 121 6.32 5.14 -7.11
N GLU A 122 5.74 6.31 -7.40
CA GLU A 122 6.40 7.37 -8.15
C GLU A 122 7.72 7.78 -7.48
N ILE A 123 7.73 7.94 -6.15
CA ILE A 123 8.94 8.32 -5.40
C ILE A 123 9.97 7.19 -5.40
N MET A 124 9.52 5.95 -5.16
CA MET A 124 10.39 4.78 -5.06
C MET A 124 11.09 4.46 -6.38
N PHE A 125 10.40 4.67 -7.51
CA PHE A 125 10.92 4.40 -8.84
C PHE A 125 11.45 5.64 -9.57
N ASP A 126 11.47 6.81 -8.94
CA ASP A 126 12.11 8.01 -9.51
C ASP A 126 13.64 7.81 -9.52
N PRO A 127 14.29 7.79 -10.71
CA PRO A 127 15.73 7.60 -10.81
C PRO A 127 16.53 8.70 -10.10
N ALA A 128 16.02 9.92 -10.03
CA ALA A 128 16.68 11.02 -9.33
C ALA A 128 16.66 10.80 -7.81
N VAL A 129 15.56 10.27 -7.29
CA VAL A 129 15.45 9.86 -5.88
C VAL A 129 16.43 8.73 -5.58
N GLY A 130 16.44 7.68 -6.41
CA GLY A 130 17.37 6.56 -6.26
C GLY A 130 18.84 7.02 -6.25
N ALA A 131 19.24 7.82 -7.24
CA ALA A 131 20.60 8.35 -7.33
C ALA A 131 20.97 9.25 -6.13
N ARG A 132 20.00 9.97 -5.56
CA ARG A 132 20.20 10.80 -4.37
C ARG A 132 20.40 9.95 -3.11
N ILE A 133 19.61 8.88 -2.94
CA ILE A 133 19.75 7.93 -1.83
C ILE A 133 21.11 7.22 -1.89
N GLU A 134 21.56 6.81 -3.08
CA GLU A 134 22.87 6.16 -3.25
C GLU A 134 24.04 7.07 -2.86
N LYS A 135 23.93 8.37 -3.14
CA LYS A 135 24.96 9.36 -2.83
C LYS A 135 24.91 9.87 -1.39
N ASN A 136 23.82 9.61 -0.67
CA ASN A 136 23.61 10.12 0.68
C ASN A 136 23.31 8.97 1.67
N PRO A 137 24.33 8.49 2.40
CA PRO A 137 24.16 7.37 3.34
C PRO A 137 23.23 7.71 4.52
N GLU A 138 23.15 8.96 4.95
CA GLU A 138 22.24 9.38 6.03
C GLU A 138 20.77 9.27 5.59
N LEU A 139 20.48 9.66 4.34
CA LEU A 139 19.14 9.54 3.76
C LEU A 139 18.74 8.08 3.58
N LYS A 140 19.65 7.23 3.13
CA LYS A 140 19.45 5.79 3.08
C LYS A 140 19.12 5.22 4.46
N GLN A 141 19.92 5.56 5.46
CA GLN A 141 19.71 5.10 6.83
C GLN A 141 18.36 5.57 7.41
N ALA A 142 17.93 6.80 7.09
CA ALA A 142 16.63 7.32 7.53
C ALA A 142 15.45 6.52 6.95
N LEU A 143 15.53 6.08 5.69
CA LEU A 143 14.53 5.21 5.06
C LEU A 143 14.55 3.80 5.67
N GLU A 144 15.73 3.20 5.82
CA GLU A 144 15.90 1.87 6.42
C GLU A 144 15.38 1.83 7.87
N ALA A 145 15.67 2.86 8.67
CA ALA A 145 15.15 2.98 10.02
C ALA A 145 13.62 3.15 10.05
N GLY A 146 13.03 3.78 9.02
CA GLY A 146 11.59 3.82 8.84
C GLY A 146 10.99 2.44 8.62
N ASN A 147 11.57 1.67 7.70
CA ASN A 147 11.14 0.32 7.38
C ASN A 147 11.23 -0.62 8.59
N GLN A 148 12.34 -0.57 9.34
CA GLN A 148 12.50 -1.36 10.57
C GLN A 148 11.45 -1.05 11.64
N LYS A 149 11.06 0.23 11.79
CA LYS A 149 9.99 0.60 12.72
C LYS A 149 8.64 0.07 12.26
N MET A 150 8.38 0.07 10.95
CA MET A 150 7.17 -0.50 10.36
C MET A 150 7.10 -2.01 10.56
N GLU A 151 8.20 -2.73 10.37
CA GLU A 151 8.31 -4.17 10.69
C GLU A 151 8.01 -4.43 12.18
N GLY A 152 8.50 -3.56 13.06
CA GLY A 152 8.22 -3.62 14.51
C GLY A 152 6.74 -3.48 14.88
N LEU A 153 5.89 -2.95 13.98
CA LEU A 153 4.45 -2.93 14.21
C LEU A 153 3.82 -4.32 14.13
N GLY A 154 4.50 -5.31 13.56
CA GLY A 154 4.05 -6.70 13.61
C GLY A 154 2.75 -6.94 12.85
N PHE A 155 2.49 -6.19 11.78
CA PHE A 155 1.57 -6.63 10.72
C PHE A 155 2.21 -7.84 10.04
N LYS A 156 2.12 -9.01 10.66
CA LYS A 156 2.59 -10.27 10.09
C LYS A 156 1.55 -10.78 9.12
N ASP A 157 1.99 -11.21 7.95
CA ASP A 157 1.15 -11.96 7.02
C ASP A 157 0.77 -13.29 7.69
N GLU A 158 -0.52 -13.53 7.93
CA GLU A 158 -1.01 -14.79 8.53
C GLU A 158 -0.66 -16.03 7.66
N ASP A 159 -0.27 -15.83 6.39
CA ASP A 159 0.22 -16.88 5.47
C ASP A 159 1.68 -17.32 5.73
N SER A 160 2.38 -16.70 6.68
CA SER A 160 3.77 -17.05 7.02
C SER A 160 3.92 -18.05 8.18
N GLU A 161 2.81 -18.59 8.71
CA GLU A 161 2.80 -19.57 9.81
C GLU A 161 2.56 -21.04 9.37
N GLU A 162 2.42 -21.33 8.06
CA GLU A 162 2.21 -22.71 7.55
C GLU A 162 3.46 -23.32 6.87
N GLU A 163 4.63 -23.33 7.51
CA GLU A 163 5.71 -24.30 7.18
C GLU A 163 6.48 -24.73 8.45
N GLU A 164 5.80 -25.36 9.40
CA GLU A 164 6.42 -26.34 10.31
C GLU A 164 5.57 -27.61 10.25
N ILE A 165 5.78 -28.41 9.21
CA ILE A 165 5.41 -29.83 9.21
C ILE A 165 6.66 -30.57 9.67
N ASP A 166 6.67 -30.96 10.95
CA ASP A 166 7.58 -31.97 11.49
C ASP A 166 6.88 -33.34 11.46
#